data_AF-A0A662UCL4-F1
#
_entry.id   AF-A0A662UCL4-F1
#
_cell.length_a   1.000
_cell.length_b   1.000
_cell.length_c   1.000
_cell.angle_alpha   90.00
_cell.angle_beta   90.00
_cell.angle_gamma   90.00
#
_symmetry.space_group_name_H-M   'P 1'
#
loop_
_entity.id
_entity.type
_entity.pdbx_description
1 polymer ?
#
loop_
_entity_poly.entity_id
_entity_poly.type
_entity_poly.pdbx_seq_one_letter_code
_entity_poly.pdbx_strand_id
1 'polypeptide(L)'
;MKRRAISPFIATAVLIAATIVIGGLLYTQFKQAIDYSMYQPSVNVLDARAHDDGKMLVLTLKNDGAKSVTVDRIDVYIGSSHYVFTSTNSTFTPGSRIDPGATVTAVLSSSTPIFTSSSAHIVISSQDYSRGLTVPIGF
;
A
#
# COMPACT_ATOMS: atom_id res chain seq x y z
N MET A 1 -49.44 31.83 -17.26
CA MET A 1 -48.74 30.68 -16.62
C MET A 1 -48.87 30.81 -15.11
N LYS A 2 -49.73 30.01 -14.45
CA LYS A 2 -49.91 30.06 -12.98
C LYS A 2 -48.70 29.41 -12.30
N ARG A 3 -47.83 30.20 -11.67
CA ARG A 3 -46.81 29.68 -10.74
C ARG A 3 -47.56 29.05 -9.57
N ARG A 4 -47.54 27.72 -9.45
CA ARG A 4 -48.05 27.02 -8.27
C ARG A 4 -47.14 27.40 -7.11
N ALA A 5 -47.66 28.22 -6.18
CA ALA A 5 -46.97 28.53 -4.95
C ALA A 5 -46.81 27.23 -4.15
N ILE A 6 -45.56 26.84 -3.88
CA ILE A 6 -45.28 25.72 -2.98
C ILE A 6 -45.71 26.18 -1.60
N SER A 7 -46.59 25.43 -0.95
CA SER A 7 -47.00 25.69 0.43
C SER A 7 -45.76 25.84 1.31
N PRO A 8 -45.68 26.86 2.20
CA PRO A 8 -44.55 27.05 3.10
C PRO A 8 -44.16 25.76 3.84
N PHE A 9 -45.14 24.96 4.23
CA PHE A 9 -44.93 23.66 4.86
C PHE A 9 -44.20 22.66 3.97
N ILE A 10 -44.60 22.56 2.69
CA ILE A 10 -43.96 21.67 1.72
C ILE A 10 -42.52 22.13 1.44
N ALA A 11 -42.31 23.45 1.36
CA ALA A 11 -40.97 24.00 1.16
C ALA A 11 -40.04 23.67 2.35
N THR A 12 -40.52 23.78 3.59
CA THR A 12 -39.75 23.41 4.78
C THR A 12 -39.45 21.92 4.83
N ALA A 13 -40.43 21.05 4.50
CA ALA A 13 -40.22 19.61 4.48
C ALA A 13 -39.16 19.19 3.45
N VAL A 14 -39.19 19.78 2.25
CA VAL A 14 -38.19 19.54 1.21
C VAL A 14 -36.80 20.03 1.64
N LEU A 15 -36.72 21.20 2.30
CA LEU A 15 -35.47 21.73 2.80
C LEU A 15 -34.84 20.79 3.85
N ILE A 16 -35.61 20.33 4.83
CA ILE A 16 -35.13 19.39 5.85
C ILE A 16 -34.62 18.09 5.21
N ALA A 17 -35.39 17.53 4.26
CA ALA A 17 -34.99 16.32 3.55
C ALA A 17 -33.69 16.53 2.77
N ALA A 18 -33.55 17.65 2.06
CA ALA A 18 -32.33 17.99 1.34
C ALA A 18 -31.13 18.15 2.30
N THR A 19 -31.31 18.80 3.45
CA THR A 19 -30.25 18.98 4.44
C THR A 19 -29.77 17.65 5.02
N ILE A 20 -30.68 16.72 5.32
CA ILE A 20 -30.32 15.38 5.83
C ILE A 20 -29.54 14.60 4.78
N VAL A 21 -29.98 14.64 3.52
CA VAL A 21 -29.31 13.92 2.41
C VAL A 21 -27.92 14.50 2.17
N ILE A 22 -27.79 15.82 2.07
CA ILE A 22 -26.49 16.49 1.87
C ILE A 22 -25.57 16.24 3.07
N GLY A 23 -26.09 16.35 4.30
CA GLY A 23 -25.34 16.08 5.53
C GLY A 23 -24.85 14.63 5.60
N GLY A 24 -25.69 13.66 5.23
CA GLY A 24 -25.32 12.25 5.16
C GLY A 24 -24.22 11.98 4.13
N LEU A 25 -24.34 12.54 2.92
CA LEU A 25 -23.32 12.44 1.89
C LEU A 25 -21.96 13.02 2.35
N LEU A 26 -21.96 14.24 2.90
CA LEU A 26 -20.75 14.87 3.41
C LEU A 26 -20.12 14.06 4.56
N TYR A 27 -20.95 13.52 5.46
CA TYR A 27 -20.48 12.65 6.54
C TYR A 27 -19.79 11.40 6.01
N THR A 28 -20.36 10.73 5.01
CA THR A 28 -19.74 9.52 4.43
C THR A 28 -18.41 9.82 3.75
N GLN A 29 -18.31 10.93 3.01
CA GLN A 29 -17.05 11.34 2.37
C GLN A 29 -15.98 11.70 3.41
N PHE A 30 -16.37 12.42 4.45
CA PHE A 30 -15.46 12.80 5.54
C PHE A 30 -14.99 11.58 6.33
N LYS A 31 -15.89 10.63 6.62
CA LYS A 31 -15.55 9.37 7.28
C LYS A 31 -14.56 8.55 6.44
N GLN A 32 -14.81 8.41 5.14
CA GLN A 32 -13.87 7.73 4.24
C GLN A 32 -12.49 8.40 4.24
N ALA A 33 -12.44 9.73 4.23
CA ALA A 33 -11.17 10.46 4.28
C ALA A 33 -10.42 10.26 5.61
N ILE A 34 -11.14 10.27 6.74
CA ILE A 34 -10.54 9.96 8.05
C ILE A 34 -10.05 8.52 8.11
N ASP A 35 -10.86 7.56 7.68
CA ASP A 35 -10.48 6.15 7.73
C ASP A 35 -9.24 5.89 6.85
N TYR A 36 -9.14 6.57 5.70
CA TYR A 36 -7.95 6.50 4.84
C TYR A 36 -6.70 7.11 5.48
N SER A 37 -6.86 8.24 6.19
CA SER A 37 -5.75 8.94 6.87
C SER A 37 -5.29 8.23 8.14
N MET A 38 -6.22 7.70 8.95
CA MET A 38 -5.91 7.06 10.23
C MET A 38 -5.47 5.60 10.08
N TYR A 39 -5.87 4.91 9.01
CA TYR A 39 -5.50 3.51 8.76
C TYR A 39 -4.59 3.35 7.54
N GLN A 40 -3.55 4.17 7.47
CA GLN A 40 -2.61 4.10 6.36
C GLN A 40 -1.74 2.82 6.45
N PRO A 41 -1.67 2.01 5.38
CA PRO A 41 -0.72 0.90 5.31
C PRO A 41 0.72 1.43 5.30
N SER A 42 1.64 0.73 5.96
CA SER A 42 3.06 1.11 5.98
C SER A 42 3.93 -0.13 6.17
N VAL A 43 4.56 -0.57 5.10
CA VAL A 43 5.57 -1.64 5.13
C VAL A 43 6.95 -1.00 5.13
N ASN A 44 7.82 -1.46 6.03
CA ASN A 44 9.21 -1.06 6.10
C ASN A 44 10.11 -2.28 5.87
N VAL A 45 11.35 -2.03 5.46
CA VAL A 45 12.39 -3.06 5.34
C VAL A 45 13.26 -2.96 6.60
N LEU A 46 13.24 -4.01 7.42
CA LEU A 46 14.06 -4.09 8.64
C LEU A 46 15.48 -4.55 8.34
N ASP A 47 15.61 -5.51 7.42
CA ASP A 47 16.90 -6.08 7.02
C ASP A 47 16.83 -6.49 5.55
N ALA A 48 17.95 -6.37 4.85
CA ALA A 48 18.10 -6.76 3.47
C ALA A 48 19.51 -7.34 3.24
N ARG A 49 19.56 -8.61 2.84
CA ARG A 49 20.82 -9.35 2.65
C ARG A 49 20.84 -10.02 1.29
N ALA A 50 21.77 -9.60 0.46
CA ALA A 50 22.12 -10.33 -0.75
C ALA A 50 22.90 -11.59 -0.36
N HIS A 51 22.70 -12.65 -1.11
CA HIS A 51 23.54 -13.84 -1.00
C HIS A 51 24.87 -13.61 -1.73
N ASP A 52 25.94 -14.29 -1.32
CA ASP A 52 27.31 -14.11 -1.87
C ASP A 52 27.40 -14.29 -3.39
N ASP A 53 26.53 -15.11 -3.97
CA ASP A 53 26.46 -15.33 -5.41
C ASP A 53 25.74 -14.22 -6.19
N GLY A 54 25.18 -13.22 -5.50
CA GLY A 54 24.44 -12.09 -6.06
C GLY A 54 23.11 -12.47 -6.72
N LYS A 55 22.63 -13.71 -6.59
CA LYS A 55 21.41 -14.20 -7.27
C LYS A 55 20.17 -14.16 -6.40
N MET A 56 20.35 -14.05 -5.08
CA MET A 56 19.25 -13.99 -4.12
C MET A 56 19.35 -12.75 -3.23
N LEU A 57 18.21 -12.17 -2.90
CA LEU A 57 18.07 -11.09 -1.92
C LEU A 57 16.98 -11.46 -0.93
N VAL A 58 17.34 -11.55 0.35
CA VAL A 58 16.43 -11.82 1.45
C VAL A 58 16.05 -10.49 2.10
N LEU A 59 14.76 -10.18 2.10
CA LEU A 59 14.18 -8.99 2.72
C LEU A 59 13.36 -9.39 3.93
N THR A 60 13.60 -8.71 5.04
CA THR A 60 12.74 -8.77 6.23
C THR A 60 11.82 -7.56 6.22
N LEU A 61 10.55 -7.80 5.93
CA LEU A 61 9.53 -6.76 5.79
C LEU A 61 8.67 -6.71 7.05
N LYS A 62 8.42 -5.52 7.59
CA LYS A 62 7.51 -5.32 8.73
C LYS A 62 6.41 -4.35 8.35
N ASN A 63 5.17 -4.67 8.71
CA ASN A 63 4.08 -3.72 8.60
C ASN A 63 3.99 -2.89 9.89
N ASP A 64 4.47 -1.66 9.82
CA ASP A 64 4.37 -0.66 10.89
C ASP A 64 3.08 0.17 10.79
N GLY A 65 2.24 -0.09 9.76
CA GLY A 65 0.96 0.58 9.56
C GLY A 65 -0.19 -0.09 10.33
N ALA A 66 -1.37 0.51 10.23
CA ALA A 66 -2.57 0.05 10.93
C ALA A 66 -3.49 -0.87 10.10
N LYS A 67 -3.14 -1.14 8.83
CA LYS A 67 -3.91 -1.99 7.90
C LYS A 67 -3.02 -3.09 7.32
N SER A 68 -3.56 -4.31 7.17
CA SER A 68 -2.85 -5.40 6.49
C SER A 68 -2.51 -5.05 5.04
N VAL A 69 -1.34 -5.47 4.57
CA VAL A 69 -0.88 -5.25 3.19
C VAL A 69 -0.59 -6.59 2.54
N THR A 70 -1.18 -6.86 1.38
CA THR A 70 -0.80 -8.00 0.53
C THR A 70 0.21 -7.53 -0.49
N VAL A 71 1.42 -8.07 -0.47
CA VAL A 71 2.47 -7.70 -1.42
C VAL A 71 2.24 -8.45 -2.74
N ASP A 72 1.93 -7.70 -3.80
CA ASP A 72 1.69 -8.26 -5.14
C ASP A 72 2.95 -8.24 -6.00
N ARG A 73 3.78 -7.20 -5.82
CA ARG A 73 4.96 -6.94 -6.63
C ARG A 73 6.03 -6.21 -5.82
N ILE A 74 7.29 -6.57 -6.06
CA ILE A 74 8.46 -5.85 -5.56
C ILE A 74 9.31 -5.46 -6.76
N ASP A 75 9.55 -4.17 -6.95
CA ASP A 75 10.49 -3.64 -7.92
C ASP A 75 11.82 -3.34 -7.22
N VAL A 76 12.92 -3.82 -7.78
CA VAL A 76 14.27 -3.57 -7.24
C VAL A 76 15.08 -2.82 -8.27
N TYR A 77 15.62 -1.69 -7.85
CA TYR A 77 16.51 -0.84 -8.64
C TYR A 77 17.93 -0.95 -8.07
N ILE A 78 18.86 -1.32 -8.93
CA ILE A 78 20.28 -1.50 -8.59
C ILE A 78 21.10 -0.68 -9.57
N GLY A 79 21.64 0.44 -9.09
CA GLY A 79 22.18 1.47 -9.97
C GLY A 79 21.10 1.98 -10.92
N SER A 80 21.33 1.86 -12.23
CA SER A 80 20.36 2.22 -13.29
C SER A 80 19.48 1.04 -13.75
N SER A 81 19.74 -0.18 -13.27
CA SER A 81 19.01 -1.38 -13.67
C SER A 81 17.74 -1.56 -12.84
N HIS A 82 16.71 -2.13 -13.45
CA HIS A 82 15.38 -2.34 -12.85
C HIS A 82 14.95 -3.79 -13.03
N TYR A 83 14.53 -4.42 -11.93
CA TYR A 83 14.10 -5.82 -11.86
C TYR A 83 12.75 -5.92 -11.17
N VAL A 84 11.90 -6.83 -11.66
CA VAL A 84 10.53 -7.01 -11.16
C VAL A 84 10.34 -8.39 -10.57
N PHE A 85 9.86 -8.44 -9.34
CA PHE A 85 9.56 -9.66 -8.62
C PHE A 85 8.07 -9.75 -8.29
N THR A 86 7.48 -10.89 -8.60
CA THR A 86 6.09 -11.27 -8.34
C THR A 86 6.06 -12.66 -7.69
N SER A 87 4.88 -13.24 -7.47
CA SER A 87 4.74 -14.57 -6.88
C SER A 87 5.50 -15.70 -7.58
N THR A 88 5.92 -15.52 -8.84
CA THR A 88 6.65 -16.54 -9.60
C THR A 88 8.14 -16.62 -9.25
N ASN A 89 8.77 -15.48 -8.94
CA ASN A 89 10.22 -15.34 -8.69
C ASN A 89 10.53 -14.75 -7.31
N SER A 90 9.52 -14.67 -6.45
CA SER A 90 9.66 -14.36 -5.03
C SER A 90 8.87 -15.34 -4.16
N THR A 91 9.41 -15.62 -2.98
CA THR A 91 8.73 -16.45 -1.98
C THR A 91 8.59 -15.67 -0.68
N PHE A 92 7.39 -15.65 -0.11
CA PHE A 92 7.08 -14.98 1.14
C PHE A 92 6.79 -15.99 2.23
N THR A 93 7.36 -15.81 3.42
CA THR A 93 7.15 -16.68 4.59
C THR A 93 6.78 -15.82 5.80
N PRO A 94 5.66 -16.09 6.51
CA PRO A 94 4.68 -17.17 6.29
C PRO A 94 3.74 -16.98 5.09
N GLY A 95 3.70 -15.79 4.47
CA GLY A 95 2.88 -15.51 3.28
C GLY A 95 3.03 -14.05 2.85
N SER A 96 2.48 -13.68 1.68
CA SER A 96 2.63 -12.32 1.12
C SER A 96 1.76 -11.26 1.79
N ARG A 97 0.79 -11.67 2.63
CA ARG A 97 -0.03 -10.77 3.45
C ARG A 97 0.69 -10.49 4.77
N ILE A 98 0.98 -9.21 5.01
CA ILE A 98 1.65 -8.70 6.20
C ILE A 98 0.62 -7.97 7.06
N ASP A 99 0.18 -8.61 8.15
CA ASP A 99 -0.73 -7.99 9.13
C ASP A 99 -0.05 -6.89 9.95
N PRO A 100 -0.78 -5.91 10.50
CA PRO A 100 -0.20 -4.86 11.36
C PRO A 100 0.68 -5.43 12.47
N GLY A 101 1.91 -4.92 12.60
CA GLY A 101 2.91 -5.38 13.56
C GLY A 101 3.61 -6.70 13.18
N ALA A 102 3.13 -7.42 12.17
CA ALA A 102 3.74 -8.66 11.72
C ALA A 102 5.00 -8.41 10.89
N THR A 103 5.87 -9.42 10.88
CA THR A 103 7.08 -9.46 10.06
C THR A 103 7.01 -10.66 9.10
N VAL A 104 7.40 -10.43 7.86
CA VAL A 104 7.43 -11.43 6.78
C VAL A 104 8.80 -11.40 6.13
N THR A 105 9.34 -12.58 5.82
CA THR A 105 10.55 -12.71 5.02
C THR A 105 10.17 -12.91 3.57
N ALA A 106 10.68 -12.05 2.68
CA ALA A 106 10.56 -12.20 1.24
C ALA A 106 11.92 -12.57 0.66
N VAL A 107 12.00 -13.65 -0.11
CA VAL A 107 13.20 -14.05 -0.84
C VAL A 107 12.98 -13.76 -2.31
N LEU A 108 13.81 -12.91 -2.89
CA LEU A 108 13.81 -12.54 -4.30
C LEU A 108 14.92 -13.31 -5.00
N SER A 109 14.61 -13.98 -6.11
CA SER A 109 15.55 -14.88 -6.79
C SER A 109 15.68 -14.56 -8.27
N SER A 110 16.90 -14.66 -8.80
CA SER A 110 17.25 -14.47 -10.20
C SER A 110 18.17 -15.59 -10.69
N SER A 111 18.11 -15.89 -11.99
CA SER A 111 19.01 -16.87 -12.62
C SER A 111 20.43 -16.33 -12.80
N THR A 112 20.58 -15.00 -12.85
CA THR A 112 21.84 -14.28 -13.02
C THR A 112 22.17 -13.43 -11.78
N PRO A 113 23.45 -13.17 -11.49
CA PRO A 113 23.85 -12.33 -10.37
C PRO A 113 23.49 -10.87 -10.65
N ILE A 114 22.47 -10.37 -9.96
CA ILE A 114 21.95 -8.99 -10.12
C ILE A 114 22.10 -8.16 -8.85
N PHE A 115 22.16 -8.81 -7.68
CA PHE A 115 22.31 -8.16 -6.37
C PHE A 115 23.78 -7.94 -6.04
N THR A 116 24.49 -7.17 -6.87
CA THR A 116 25.96 -6.99 -6.78
C THR A 116 26.39 -5.62 -6.24
N SER A 117 25.43 -4.76 -5.88
CA SER A 117 25.68 -3.45 -5.26
C SER A 117 25.64 -3.55 -3.73
N SER A 118 26.13 -2.52 -3.03
CA SER A 118 26.00 -2.40 -1.57
C SER A 118 24.65 -1.83 -1.11
N SER A 119 23.84 -1.32 -2.05
CA SER A 119 22.49 -0.81 -1.78
C SER A 119 21.57 -1.02 -2.97
N ALA A 120 20.27 -1.09 -2.68
CA ALA A 120 19.20 -1.17 -3.67
C ALA A 120 18.04 -0.26 -3.27
N HIS A 121 17.35 0.32 -4.27
CA HIS A 121 16.08 0.99 -4.06
C HIS A 121 14.95 0.01 -4.35
N ILE A 122 14.14 -0.29 -3.33
CA ILE A 122 13.10 -1.31 -3.35
C ILE A 122 11.75 -0.61 -3.30
N VAL A 123 10.87 -0.91 -4.26
CA VAL A 123 9.48 -0.47 -4.25
C VAL A 123 8.59 -1.67 -3.99
N ILE A 124 7.89 -1.64 -2.87
CA ILE A 124 6.91 -2.65 -2.50
C ILE A 124 5.55 -2.14 -2.95
N SER A 125 4.85 -2.92 -3.75
CA SER A 125 3.56 -2.54 -4.34
C SER A 125 2.48 -3.58 -4.08
N SER A 126 1.28 -3.06 -3.90
CA SER A 126 0.00 -3.78 -3.79
C SER A 126 -1.07 -2.99 -4.55
N GLN A 127 -2.28 -3.52 -4.65
CA GLN A 127 -3.41 -2.85 -5.31
C GLN A 127 -3.60 -1.37 -4.91
N ASP A 128 -3.54 -1.05 -3.61
CA ASP A 128 -3.86 0.30 -3.08
C ASP A 128 -2.69 0.95 -2.32
N TYR A 129 -1.49 0.35 -2.37
CA TYR A 129 -0.34 0.83 -1.63
C TYR A 129 0.96 0.60 -2.40
N SER A 130 1.81 1.63 -2.44
CA SER A 130 3.15 1.55 -2.97
C SER A 130 4.10 2.38 -2.12
N ARG A 131 5.28 1.83 -1.82
CA ARG A 131 6.32 2.55 -1.08
C ARG A 131 7.71 2.17 -1.58
N GLY A 132 8.51 3.20 -1.89
CA GLY A 132 9.92 3.09 -2.21
C GLY A 132 10.81 3.31 -0.98
N LEU A 133 11.85 2.48 -0.84
CA LEU A 133 12.82 2.51 0.24
C LEU A 133 14.21 2.19 -0.32
N THR A 134 15.18 3.06 -0.09
CA THR A 134 16.59 2.72 -0.34
C THR A 134 17.13 2.00 0.88
N VAL A 135 17.65 0.79 0.68
CA VAL A 135 18.20 -0.04 1.74
C VAL A 135 19.63 -0.46 1.41
N PRO A 136 20.53 -0.55 2.40
CA PRO A 136 21.77 -1.27 2.22
C PRO A 136 21.43 -2.75 1.98
N ILE A 137 22.13 -3.38 1.05
CA ILE A 137 22.08 -4.83 0.86
C ILE A 137 23.45 -5.37 1.27
N GLY A 138 23.48 -6.07 2.41
CA GLY A 138 24.70 -6.71 2.90
C GLY A 138 25.01 -7.98 2.12
N PHE A 139 26.28 -8.39 2.11
CA PHE A 139 26.74 -9.71 1.70
C PHE A 139 27.16 -10.46 2.97
#